data_AF-A0A519QC02-F1
#
_entry.id   AF-A0A519QC02-F1
#
_cell.length_a   1.000
_cell.length_b   1.000
_cell.length_c   1.000
_cell.angle_alpha   90.00
_cell.angle_beta   90.00
_cell.angle_gamma   90.00
#
_symmetry.space_group_name_H-M   'P 1'
#
loop_
_entity.id
_entity.type
_entity.pdbx_description
1 polymer ?
#
loop_
_entity_poly.entity_id
_entity_poly.type
_entity_poly.pdbx_seq_one_letter_code
_entity_poly.pdbx_strand_id
1 'polypeptide(L)'
;AQIGKLIGTTRNTIAAIRDRSHWNIANIQPKDPVTLGLCSQRELDGLVAKVAKKAGVVDDGLAEQRLGDDREALIEELRAEREASTKAAGEAAQEAEAAAWLEAKRAAEAAGQS
;
A
#
# COMPACT_ATOMS: atom_id res chain seq x y z
N ALA A 1 -4.31 -17.53 29.48
CA ALA A 1 -4.32 -18.07 28.11
C ALA A 1 -4.94 -17.03 27.19
N GLN A 2 -4.14 -16.39 26.33
CA GLN A 2 -4.64 -15.36 25.40
C GLN A 2 -5.37 -16.00 24.21
N ILE A 3 -4.84 -17.10 23.68
CA ILE A 3 -5.44 -17.86 22.56
C ILE A 3 -6.85 -18.38 22.91
N GLY A 4 -7.05 -18.90 24.13
CA GLY A 4 -8.37 -19.42 24.53
C GLY A 4 -9.46 -18.35 24.58
N LYS A 5 -9.11 -17.10 24.90
CA LYS A 5 -10.05 -15.97 24.87
C LYS A 5 -10.35 -15.52 23.44
N LEU A 6 -9.36 -15.54 22.56
CA LEU A 6 -9.50 -15.11 21.17
C LEU A 6 -10.33 -16.10 20.34
N ILE A 7 -10.13 -17.40 20.55
CA ILE A 7 -10.73 -18.46 19.71
C ILE A 7 -11.98 -19.06 20.36
N GLY A 8 -12.28 -18.73 21.63
CA GLY A 8 -13.42 -19.29 22.37
C GLY A 8 -13.23 -20.76 22.74
N THR A 9 -11.99 -21.21 22.97
CA THR A 9 -11.67 -22.60 23.31
C THR A 9 -10.92 -22.71 24.64
N THR A 10 -10.85 -23.93 25.19
CA THR A 10 -10.22 -24.16 26.49
C THR A 10 -8.71 -24.35 26.37
N ARG A 11 -8.00 -24.06 27.47
CA ARG A 11 -6.54 -24.32 27.55
C ARG A 11 -6.22 -25.81 27.37
N ASN A 12 -7.10 -26.70 27.85
CA ASN A 12 -6.90 -28.14 27.75
C ASN A 12 -6.97 -28.60 26.29
N THR A 13 -7.95 -28.09 25.54
CA THR A 13 -8.06 -28.32 24.10
C THR A 13 -6.83 -27.79 23.37
N ILE A 14 -6.38 -26.57 23.66
CA ILE A 14 -5.18 -25.97 23.04
C ILE A 14 -3.94 -26.83 23.27
N ALA A 15 -3.72 -27.30 24.51
CA ALA A 15 -2.59 -28.16 24.83
C ALA A 15 -2.66 -29.47 24.06
N ALA A 16 -3.81 -30.13 24.05
CA ALA A 16 -3.99 -31.39 23.32
C ALA A 16 -3.73 -31.25 21.80
N ILE A 17 -4.07 -30.10 21.20
CA ILE A 17 -3.74 -29.83 19.79
C ILE A 17 -2.23 -29.58 19.62
N ARG A 18 -1.62 -28.76 20.47
CA ARG A 18 -0.19 -28.42 20.40
C ARG A 18 0.69 -29.65 20.59
N ASP A 19 0.32 -30.52 21.53
CA ASP A 19 1.05 -31.75 21.86
C ASP A 19 0.63 -32.94 20.97
N ARG A 20 -0.23 -32.68 19.97
CA ARG A 20 -0.75 -33.68 19.01
C ARG A 20 -1.42 -34.90 19.66
N SER A 21 -2.04 -34.71 20.82
CA SER A 21 -2.70 -35.77 21.61
C SER A 21 -4.24 -35.74 21.54
N HIS A 22 -4.83 -34.78 20.82
CA HIS A 22 -6.27 -34.76 20.60
C HIS A 22 -6.72 -36.00 19.80
N TRP A 23 -7.83 -36.63 20.20
CA TRP A 23 -8.32 -37.88 19.59
C TRP A 23 -8.49 -37.80 18.07
N ASN A 24 -8.82 -36.62 17.54
CA ASN A 24 -9.02 -36.37 16.12
C ASN A 24 -7.85 -35.65 15.42
N ILE A 25 -6.64 -35.67 16.00
CA ILE A 25 -5.51 -34.87 15.49
C ILE A 25 -5.17 -35.18 14.02
N ALA A 26 -5.40 -36.41 13.58
CA ALA A 26 -5.16 -36.84 12.20
C ALA A 26 -6.00 -36.07 11.16
N ASN A 27 -7.20 -35.63 11.53
CA ASN A 27 -8.12 -34.93 10.61
C ASN A 27 -8.13 -33.41 10.79
N ILE A 28 -7.37 -32.87 11.76
CA ILE A 28 -7.34 -31.43 12.03
C ILE A 28 -6.34 -30.75 11.10
N GLN A 29 -6.82 -29.73 10.38
CA GLN A 29 -6.00 -28.90 9.50
C GLN A 29 -5.92 -27.47 10.05
N PRO A 30 -4.73 -26.84 10.03
CA PRO A 30 -4.58 -25.45 10.43
C PRO A 30 -5.37 -24.55 9.48
N LYS A 31 -6.17 -23.65 10.05
CA LYS A 31 -6.91 -22.62 9.32
C LYS A 31 -6.79 -21.30 10.05
N ASP A 32 -6.90 -20.21 9.28
CA ASP A 32 -6.84 -18.87 9.83
C ASP A 32 -8.14 -18.54 10.62
N PRO A 33 -8.03 -18.09 11.88
CA PRO A 33 -9.21 -17.84 12.72
C PRO A 33 -10.05 -16.65 12.28
N VAL A 34 -9.49 -15.70 11.53
CA VAL A 34 -10.22 -14.55 11.01
C VAL A 34 -11.08 -14.96 9.82
N THR A 35 -10.53 -15.77 8.92
CA THR A 35 -11.31 -16.34 7.79
C THR A 35 -12.46 -17.23 8.25
N LEU A 36 -12.31 -17.85 9.43
CA LEU A 36 -13.35 -18.65 10.07
C LEU A 36 -14.35 -17.81 10.90
N GLY A 37 -14.14 -16.49 10.99
CA GLY A 37 -15.00 -15.58 11.75
C GLY A 37 -14.92 -15.74 13.27
N LEU A 38 -13.86 -16.38 13.80
CA LEU A 38 -13.69 -16.61 15.24
C LEU A 38 -13.10 -15.39 15.96
N CYS A 39 -12.37 -14.54 15.24
CA CYS A 39 -11.90 -13.25 15.74
C CYS A 39 -11.75 -12.23 14.59
N SER A 40 -11.67 -10.95 14.91
CA SER A 40 -11.32 -9.92 13.94
C SER A 40 -9.80 -9.78 13.76
N GLN A 41 -9.37 -9.22 12.61
CA GLN A 41 -7.94 -8.89 12.40
C GLN A 41 -7.40 -8.02 13.54
N ARG A 42 -8.14 -6.97 13.93
CA ARG A 42 -7.72 -6.05 15.00
C ARG A 42 -7.44 -6.76 16.33
N GLU A 43 -8.24 -7.76 16.67
CA GLU A 43 -8.05 -8.53 17.91
C GLU A 43 -6.82 -9.43 17.84
N LEU A 44 -6.59 -10.05 16.68
CA LEU A 44 -5.41 -10.89 16.43
C LEU A 44 -4.13 -10.05 16.48
N ASP A 45 -4.08 -8.94 15.72
CA ASP A 45 -2.94 -8.03 15.65
C ASP A 45 -2.59 -7.44 17.03
N GLY A 46 -3.60 -6.98 17.78
CA GLY A 46 -3.39 -6.44 19.12
C GLY A 46 -2.79 -7.46 20.09
N LEU A 47 -3.16 -8.74 19.94
CA LEU A 47 -2.58 -9.83 20.72
C LEU A 47 -1.14 -10.14 20.31
N VAL A 48 -0.87 -10.20 19.01
CA VAL A 48 0.48 -10.44 18.46
C VAL A 48 1.42 -9.33 18.90
N ALA A 49 1.04 -8.06 18.73
CA ALA A 49 1.85 -6.91 19.15
C ALA A 49 2.15 -6.94 20.67
N LYS A 50 1.16 -7.30 21.49
CA LYS A 50 1.34 -7.43 22.95
C LYS A 50 2.30 -8.55 23.32
N VAL A 51 2.25 -9.68 22.62
CA VAL A 51 3.14 -10.83 22.85
C VAL A 51 4.54 -10.54 22.32
N ALA A 52 4.68 -9.95 21.13
CA ALA A 52 5.94 -9.53 20.53
C ALA A 52 6.70 -8.58 21.47
N LYS A 53 6.04 -7.53 21.96
CA LYS A 53 6.59 -6.61 22.96
C LYS A 53 7.06 -7.33 24.23
N LYS A 54 6.30 -8.33 24.70
CA LYS A 54 6.67 -9.13 25.87
C LYS A 54 7.84 -10.08 25.60
N ALA A 55 7.97 -10.57 24.37
CA ALA A 55 9.06 -11.43 23.93
C ALA A 55 10.35 -10.66 23.63
N GLY A 56 10.36 -9.32 23.77
CA GLY A 56 11.50 -8.49 23.40
C GLY A 56 11.70 -8.37 21.89
N VAL A 57 10.72 -8.82 21.09
CA VAL A 57 10.65 -8.51 19.66
C VAL A 57 10.21 -7.06 19.59
N VAL A 58 11.19 -6.17 19.53
CA VAL A 58 10.99 -4.77 19.21
C VAL A 58 10.77 -4.73 17.71
N ASP A 59 9.61 -4.23 17.30
CA ASP A 59 9.45 -3.77 15.93
C ASP A 59 10.45 -2.62 15.77
N ASP A 60 11.54 -2.87 15.05
CA ASP A 60 12.61 -1.89 14.79
C ASP A 60 12.15 -0.79 13.81
N GLY A 61 10.87 -0.77 13.43
CA GLY A 61 10.27 0.22 12.56
C GLY A 61 10.76 0.17 11.13
N LEU A 62 11.72 -0.71 10.80
CA LEU A 62 12.39 -0.75 9.51
C LEU A 62 11.43 -1.10 8.36
N ALA A 63 10.38 -1.89 8.63
CA ALA A 63 9.33 -2.17 7.65
C ALA A 63 8.49 -0.91 7.34
N GLU A 64 8.04 -0.21 8.38
CA GLU A 64 7.31 1.07 8.27
C GLU A 64 8.18 2.14 7.61
N GLN A 65 9.47 2.19 7.94
CA GLN A 65 10.42 3.14 7.39
C GLN A 65 10.68 2.90 5.90
N ARG A 66 10.78 1.63 5.46
CA ARG A 66 10.87 1.27 4.04
C ARG A 66 9.60 1.63 3.28
N LEU A 67 8.43 1.34 3.84
CA LEU A 67 7.13 1.73 3.26
C LEU A 67 7.00 3.25 3.12
N GLY A 68 7.54 4.02 4.08
CA GLY A 68 7.63 5.48 4.02
C GLY A 68 8.49 5.96 2.86
N ASP A 69 9.69 5.40 2.72
CA ASP A 69 10.66 5.73 1.66
C ASP A 69 10.10 5.44 0.25
N ASP A 70 9.52 4.24 0.06
CA ASP A 70 8.87 3.83 -1.20
C ASP A 70 7.71 4.77 -1.57
N ARG A 71 6.94 5.20 -0.56
CA ARG A 71 5.82 6.13 -0.75
C ARG A 71 6.30 7.53 -1.13
N GLU A 72 7.38 8.02 -0.53
CA GLU A 72 7.95 9.33 -0.85
C GLU A 72 8.51 9.35 -2.28
N ALA A 73 9.23 8.30 -2.69
CA ALA A 73 9.73 8.14 -4.06
C ALA A 73 8.59 8.19 -5.10
N LEU A 74 7.49 7.48 -4.85
CA LEU A 74 6.33 7.49 -5.75
C LEU A 74 5.67 8.88 -5.85
N ILE A 75 5.62 9.63 -4.74
CA ILE A 75 5.07 10.99 -4.73
C ILE A 75 5.95 11.94 -5.56
N GLU A 76 7.26 11.80 -5.46
CA GLU A 76 8.21 12.59 -6.26
C GLU A 76 8.08 12.28 -7.75
N GLU A 77 8.04 11.00 -8.12
CA GLU A 77 7.84 10.56 -9.51
C GLU A 77 6.55 11.15 -10.11
N LEU A 78 5.43 11.04 -9.41
CA LEU A 78 4.14 11.58 -9.87
C LEU A 78 4.13 13.10 -9.97
N ARG A 79 4.89 13.81 -9.13
CA ARG A 79 5.04 15.27 -9.22
C ARG A 79 5.88 15.66 -10.43
N ALA A 80 6.99 14.96 -10.67
CA ALA A 80 7.84 15.18 -11.84
C ALA A 80 7.07 14.93 -13.14
N GLU A 81 6.26 13.86 -13.20
CA GLU A 81 5.43 13.56 -14.37
C GLU A 81 4.38 14.65 -14.63
N ARG A 82 3.73 15.15 -13.57
CA ARG A 82 2.77 16.27 -13.69
C ARG A 82 3.44 17.56 -14.12
N GLU A 83 4.59 17.90 -13.55
CA GLU A 83 5.35 19.09 -13.92
C GLU A 83 5.77 19.02 -15.39
N ALA A 84 6.33 17.89 -15.82
CA ALA A 84 6.69 17.64 -17.21
C ALA A 84 5.48 17.76 -18.15
N SER A 85 4.33 17.20 -17.77
CA SER A 85 3.09 17.31 -18.55
C SER A 85 2.60 18.75 -18.67
N THR A 86 2.65 19.53 -17.58
CA THR A 86 2.25 20.95 -17.61
C THR A 86 3.21 21.81 -18.42
N LYS A 87 4.51 21.53 -18.33
CA LYS A 87 5.55 22.23 -19.09
C LYS A 87 5.39 21.95 -20.59
N ALA A 88 5.25 20.68 -20.96
CA ALA A 88 5.03 20.28 -22.35
C ALA A 88 3.73 20.88 -22.92
N ALA A 89 2.65 20.93 -22.13
CA ALA A 89 1.41 21.58 -22.54
C ALA A 89 1.58 23.09 -22.76
N GLY A 90 2.34 23.77 -21.88
CA GLY A 90 2.65 25.19 -22.01
C GLY A 90 3.58 25.49 -23.18
N GLU A 91 4.57 24.64 -23.45
CA GLU A 91 5.48 24.75 -24.61
C GLU A 91 4.71 24.54 -25.92
N ALA A 92 3.87 23.51 -26.00
CA ALA A 92 3.03 23.26 -27.16
C ALA A 92 2.04 24.41 -27.45
N ALA A 93 1.49 25.04 -26.41
CA ALA A 93 0.65 26.22 -26.56
C ALA A 93 1.44 27.41 -27.14
N GLN A 94 2.63 27.68 -26.61
CA GLN A 94 3.51 28.75 -27.10
C GLN A 94 3.96 28.52 -28.55
N GLU A 95 4.29 27.29 -28.92
CA GLU A 95 4.64 26.92 -30.29
C GLU A 95 3.47 27.10 -31.25
N ALA A 96 2.24 26.73 -30.84
CA ALA A 96 1.05 26.95 -31.64
C ALA A 96 0.75 28.45 -31.85
N GLU A 97 0.91 29.27 -30.80
CA GLU A 97 0.75 30.72 -30.88
C GLU A 97 1.82 31.36 -31.79
N ALA A 98 3.07 30.93 -31.70
CA ALA A 98 4.17 31.42 -32.54
C ALA A 98 3.96 31.05 -34.02
N ALA A 99 3.51 29.82 -34.29
CA ALA A 99 3.20 29.37 -35.65
C ALA A 99 2.05 30.19 -36.27
N ALA A 100 0.98 30.44 -35.51
CA ALA A 100 -0.15 31.25 -35.96
C ALA A 100 0.26 32.71 -36.25
N TRP A 101 1.13 33.30 -35.43
CA TRP A 101 1.65 34.65 -35.69
C TRP A 101 2.48 34.73 -36.97
N LEU A 102 3.36 33.74 -37.22
CA LEU A 102 4.17 33.68 -38.43
C LEU A 102 3.32 33.49 -39.69
N GLU A 103 2.27 32.67 -39.61
CA GLU A 103 1.34 32.45 -40.73
C GLU A 103 0.55 33.72 -41.05
N ALA A 104 0.01 34.39 -40.03
CA ALA A 104 -0.70 35.66 -40.20
C ALA A 104 0.20 36.75 -40.81
N LYS A 105 1.46 36.82 -40.37
CA LYS A 105 2.44 37.76 -40.93
C LYS A 105 2.74 37.47 -42.41
N ARG A 106 2.96 36.20 -42.78
CA ARG A 106 3.17 35.78 -44.17
C ARG A 106 1.95 36.10 -45.06
N ALA A 107 0.74 35.90 -44.54
CA ALA A 107 -0.49 36.24 -45.26
C ALA A 107 -0.64 37.75 -45.50
N ALA A 108 -0.26 38.58 -44.52
CA ALA A 108 -0.27 40.04 -44.66
C ALA A 108 0.77 40.55 -45.67
N GLU A 109 1.98 39.97 -45.70
CA GLU A 109 3.01 40.32 -46.68
C GLU A 109 2.59 39.95 -48.11
N ALA A 110 1.91 38.80 -48.31
CA ALA A 110 1.38 38.40 -49.61
C ALA A 110 0.26 39.35 -50.13
N ALA A 111 -0.56 39.87 -49.22
CA ALA A 111 -1.64 40.80 -49.57
C ALA A 111 -1.16 42.23 -49.90
N GLY A 112 -0.02 42.66 -49.32
CA GLY A 112 0.55 43.99 -49.57
C GLY A 112 1.40 44.11 -50.84
N GLN A 113 1.67 43.01 -51.53
CA GLN A 113 2.46 42.94 -52.76
C GLN A 113 1.62 42.81 -54.05
N SER A 114 0.29 42.88 -53.93
CA SER A 114 -0.69 42.84 -55.04
C SER A 114 -1.25 44.21 -55.39
#